data_AF-A0A1E5AG66-F1
#
_entry.id   AF-A0A1E5AG66-F1
#
_cell.length_a   1.000
_cell.length_b   1.000
_cell.length_c   1.000
_cell.angle_alpha   90.00
_cell.angle_beta   90.00
_cell.angle_gamma   90.00
#
_symmetry.space_group_name_H-M   'P 1'
#
loop_
_entity.id
_entity.type
_entity.pdbx_description
1 polymer ?
#
loop_
_entity_poly.entity_id
_entity_poly.type
_entity_poly.pdbx_seq_one_letter_code
_entity_poly.pdbx_strand_id
1 'polypeptide(L)' 'MTLEQDDSQYQFFITVLELLHINREDFFKGLSANSRYETFLHTWIQHMFTKQKTKEETVQFIYRVRRRCYINAIHPTDDA' A
#
# COMPACT_ATOMS: atom_id res chain seq x y z
N MET A 1 14.06 -16.63 -9.32
CA MET A 1 12.80 -16.39 -8.58
C MET A 1 12.34 -17.74 -8.08
N THR A 2 12.57 -18.01 -6.80
CA THR A 2 12.06 -19.18 -6.10
C THR A 2 10.58 -18.95 -5.81
N LEU A 3 9.70 -19.88 -6.20
CA LEU A 3 8.24 -19.76 -6.04
C LEU A 3 7.83 -19.37 -4.60
N GLU A 4 8.61 -19.75 -3.59
CA GLU A 4 8.34 -19.46 -2.17
C GLU A 4 8.44 -17.97 -1.79
N GLN A 5 9.30 -17.19 -2.47
CA GLN A 5 9.34 -15.73 -2.25
C GLN A 5 8.12 -15.03 -2.83
N ASP A 6 7.63 -15.52 -3.97
CA ASP A 6 6.42 -14.99 -4.61
C ASP A 6 5.20 -15.24 -3.71
N ASP A 7 5.10 -16.44 -3.14
CA ASP A 7 4.00 -16.83 -2.25
C ASP A 7 4.01 -16.04 -0.93
N SER A 8 5.17 -15.88 -0.29
CA SER A 8 5.27 -15.11 0.96
C SER A 8 5.01 -13.61 0.76
N GLN A 9 5.49 -13.04 -0.35
CA GLN A 9 5.21 -11.65 -0.71
C GLN A 9 3.72 -11.46 -1.03
N TYR A 10 3.13 -12.39 -1.78
CA TYR A 10 1.71 -12.36 -2.12
C TYR A 10 0.84 -12.46 -0.86
N GLN A 11 1.13 -13.38 0.05
CA GLN A 11 0.42 -13.51 1.33
C GLN A 11 0.61 -12.30 2.24
N PHE A 12 1.79 -11.68 2.23
CA PHE A 12 1.98 -10.40 2.93
C PHE A 12 1.06 -9.32 2.35
N PHE A 13 1.05 -9.19 1.03
CA PHE A 13 0.28 -8.18 0.32
C PHE A 13 -1.22 -8.33 0.53
N ILE A 14 -1.76 -9.54 0.35
CA ILE A 14 -3.19 -9.83 0.51
C ILE A 14 -3.66 -9.52 1.94
N THR A 15 -2.92 -9.96 2.96
CA THR A 15 -3.31 -9.66 4.35
C THR A 15 -3.25 -8.16 4.65
N VAL A 16 -2.31 -7.42 4.08
CA VAL A 16 -2.27 -5.96 4.27
C VAL A 16 -3.48 -5.29 3.61
N LEU A 17 -3.91 -5.73 2.42
CA LEU A 17 -5.14 -5.23 1.80
C LEU A 17 -6.38 -5.52 2.65
N GLU A 18 -6.47 -6.72 3.22
CA GLU A 18 -7.57 -7.12 4.10
C GLU A 18 -7.63 -6.27 5.38
N LEU A 19 -6.47 -6.03 6.01
CA LEU A 19 -6.37 -5.17 7.20
C LEU A 19 -6.69 -3.70 6.90
N LEU A 20 -6.50 -3.26 5.66
CA LEU A 20 -6.89 -1.93 5.20
C LEU A 20 -8.36 -1.86 4.75
N HIS A 21 -9.09 -2.98 4.82
CA HIS A 21 -10.46 -3.12 4.33
C HIS A 21 -10.63 -2.77 2.84
N ILE A 22 -9.65 -3.16 2.02
CA ILE A 22 -9.67 -2.91 0.57
C ILE A 22 -10.14 -4.16 -0.16
N ASN A 23 -11.12 -3.99 -1.04
CA ASN A 23 -11.55 -5.07 -1.93
C ASN A 23 -10.41 -5.42 -2.91
N ARG A 24 -10.04 -6.70 -2.94
CA ARG A 24 -8.93 -7.21 -3.76
C ARG A 24 -9.21 -7.08 -5.26
N GLU A 25 -10.42 -7.41 -5.69
CA GLU A 25 -10.79 -7.37 -7.11
C GLU A 25 -10.75 -5.94 -7.64
N ASP A 26 -11.34 -5.00 -6.89
CA ASP A 26 -11.31 -3.58 -7.23
C ASP A 26 -9.86 -3.04 -7.24
N PHE A 27 -9.06 -3.44 -6.25
CA PHE A 27 -7.66 -3.05 -6.17
C PHE A 27 -6.86 -3.53 -7.39
N PHE A 28 -6.93 -4.81 -7.74
CA PHE A 28 -6.18 -5.35 -8.88
C PHE A 28 -6.69 -4.82 -10.22
N LYS A 29 -7.98 -4.55 -10.34
CA LYS A 29 -8.56 -3.86 -11.49
C LYS A 29 -8.01 -2.44 -11.62
N GLY A 30 -7.95 -1.68 -10.53
CA GLY A 30 -7.36 -0.35 -10.49
C GLY A 30 -5.86 -0.35 -10.77
N LEU A 31 -5.13 -1.34 -10.24
CA LEU A 31 -3.71 -1.52 -10.50
C LEU A 31 -3.45 -1.81 -11.98
N SER A 32 -4.22 -2.71 -12.59
CA SER A 32 -4.12 -3.04 -14.02
C SER A 32 -4.47 -1.85 -14.92
N ALA A 33 -5.33 -0.95 -14.44
CA ALA A 33 -5.68 0.30 -15.10
C ALA A 33 -4.68 1.45 -14.84
N ASN A 34 -3.55 1.19 -14.17
CA ASN A 34 -2.57 2.21 -13.75
C ASN A 34 -3.18 3.35 -12.92
N SER A 35 -4.19 3.06 -12.12
CA SER A 35 -4.74 4.03 -11.18
C SER A 35 -3.65 4.46 -10.20
N ARG A 36 -3.52 5.77 -9.99
CA ARG A 36 -2.45 6.36 -9.18
C ARG A 36 -2.47 5.82 -7.75
N TYR A 37 -3.65 5.74 -7.15
CA TYR A 37 -3.79 5.32 -5.76
C TYR A 37 -3.36 3.87 -5.55
N GLU A 38 -3.84 2.95 -6.39
CA GLU A 38 -3.51 1.53 -6.35
C GLU A 38 -2.01 1.30 -6.62
N THR A 39 -1.44 2.05 -7.56
CA THR A 39 0.00 2.00 -7.87
C THR A 39 0.86 2.45 -6.70
N PHE A 40 0.50 3.57 -6.04
CA PHE A 40 1.22 4.04 -4.85
C PHE A 40 1.09 3.06 -3.70
N LEU A 41 -0.12 2.54 -3.47
CA LEU A 41 -0.37 1.58 -2.41
C LEU A 41 0.43 0.31 -2.62
N HIS A 42 0.45 -0.23 -3.85
CA HIS A 42 1.28 -1.39 -4.20
C HIS A 42 2.76 -1.13 -3.89
N THR A 43 3.27 0.03 -4.32
CA THR A 43 4.66 0.43 -4.12
C THR A 43 5.01 0.54 -2.62
N TRP A 44 4.12 1.11 -1.81
CA TRP A 44 4.34 1.23 -0.36
C TRP A 44 4.34 -0.12 0.34
N ILE A 45 3.41 -1.02 0.00
CA ILE A 45 3.35 -2.35 0.60
C ILE A 45 4.61 -3.14 0.22
N GLN A 46 5.03 -3.09 -1.05
CA GLN A 46 6.25 -3.73 -1.51
C GLN A 46 7.48 -3.19 -0.79
N HIS A 47 7.59 -1.87 -0.62
CA HIS A 47 8.70 -1.25 0.11
C HIS A 47 8.74 -1.64 1.59
N MET A 48 7.59 -1.83 2.22
CA MET A 48 7.52 -2.29 3.61
C MET A 48 7.90 -3.76 3.74
N PHE A 49 7.47 -4.59 2.77
CA PHE A 49 7.87 -6.00 2.70
C PHE A 49 9.38 -6.17 2.52
N THR A 50 10.02 -5.41 1.62
CA THR A 50 11.49 -5.48 1.41
C THR A 50 12.27 -5.04 2.65
N LYS A 51 11.68 -4.18 3.48
CA LYS A 51 12.22 -3.78 4.79
C LYS A 51 11.90 -4.75 5.92
N GLN A 52 11.29 -5.90 5.61
CA GLN A 52 10.88 -6.93 6.57
C GLN A 52 10.00 -6.37 7.69
N LYS A 53 9.16 -5.39 7.36
CA LYS A 53 8.22 -4.79 8.31
C LYS A 53 7.04 -5.72 8.55
N THR A 54 6.46 -5.67 9.74
CA THR A 54 5.26 -6.46 10.01
C THR A 54 4.05 -5.91 9.24
N LYS A 55 3.01 -6.72 9.14
CA LYS A 55 1.76 -6.34 8.48
C LYS A 55 1.11 -5.15 9.19
N GLU A 56 1.16 -5.14 10.52
CA GLU A 56 0.64 -4.07 11.39
C GLU A 56 1.43 -2.77 11.21
N GLU A 57 2.78 -2.84 11.19
CA GLU A 57 3.63 -1.67 10.90
C GLU A 57 3.31 -1.07 9.53
N THR A 58 3.07 -1.92 8.54
CA THR A 58 2.72 -1.53 7.17
C THR A 58 1.38 -0.83 7.11
N VAL A 59 0.36 -1.37 7.77
CA VAL A 59 -0.98 -0.78 7.87
C VAL A 59 -0.91 0.59 8.55
N GLN A 60 -0.20 0.70 9.68
CA GLN A 60 0.00 1.96 10.39
C GLN A 60 0.73 3.00 9.52
N PHE A 61 1.76 2.58 8.78
CA PHE A 61 2.45 3.45 7.83
C PHE A 61 1.49 3.97 6.76
N ILE A 62 0.69 3.10 6.14
CA ILE A 62 -0.25 3.47 5.08
C ILE A 62 -1.31 4.45 5.61
N TYR A 63 -1.86 4.23 6.81
CA TYR A 63 -2.78 5.19 7.42
C TYR A 63 -2.15 6.56 7.65
N ARG A 64 -0.91 6.61 8.13
CA ARG A 64 -0.17 7.88 8.34
C ARG A 64 0.08 8.61 7.03
N VAL A 65 0.52 7.89 6.00
CA VAL A 65 0.79 8.48 4.68
C VAL A 65 -0.51 8.97 4.05
N ARG A 66 -1.59 8.18 4.05
CA ARG A 66 -2.91 8.61 3.56
C ARG A 66 -3.39 9.87 4.25
N ARG A 67 -3.26 9.93 5.58
CA ARG A 67 -3.64 11.11 6.36
C ARG A 67 -2.81 12.33 5.95
N ARG A 68 -1.50 12.18 5.76
CA ARG A 68 -0.64 13.28 5.31
C ARG A 68 -0.97 13.75 3.88
N CYS A 69 -1.19 12.81 2.94
CA CYS A 69 -1.60 13.15 1.59
C CYS A 69 -2.95 13.86 1.56
N TYR A 70 -3.91 13.42 2.37
CA TYR A 70 -5.23 14.05 2.49
C TYR A 70 -5.14 15.46 3.07
N ILE A 71 -4.33 15.64 4.14
CA ILE A 71 -4.09 16.96 4.74
C ILE A 71 -3.45 17.89 3.70
N ASN A 72 -2.40 17.46 3.00
CA ASN A 72 -1.72 18.27 2.00
C ASN A 72 -2.60 18.61 0.77
N ALA A 73 -3.60 17.77 0.46
CA ALA A 73 -4.53 18.03 -0.63
C ALA A 73 -5.60 19.08 -0.27
N ILE A 74 -5.94 19.22 1.02
CA ILE A 74 -7.00 20.13 1.50
C ILE A 74 -6.41 21.44 2.04
N HIS A 75 -5.25 21.34 2.67
CA HIS A 75 -4.41 22.45 3.11
C HIS A 75 -3.03 22.25 2.48
N PRO A 76 -2.83 22.67 1.21
CA PRO A 76 -1.49 22.75 0.67
C PRO A 76 -0.73 23.72 1.56
N THR A 77 0.18 23.21 2.38
CA THR A 77 1.13 24.05 3.11
C THR A 77 2.02 24.67 2.05
N ASP A 78 1.78 25.97 1.78
CA ASP A 78 2.74 26.87 1.14
C ASP A 78 3.98 26.97 2.04
N ASP A 79 4.84 25.96 2.01
CA ASP A 79 6.22 26.11 2.45
C ASP A 79 7.04 26.47 1.21
N ALA A 80 7.31 27.78 1.12
CA ALA A 80 8.20 28.45 0.17
C ALA A 80 9.68 28.15 0.45
#